data_AF-A0A1M7KG84-F1
#
_entry.id   AF-A0A1M7KG84-F1
#
_cell.length_a   1.000
_cell.length_b   1.000
_cell.length_c   1.000
_cell.angle_alpha   90.00
_cell.angle_beta   90.00
_cell.angle_gamma   90.00
#
_symmetry.space_group_name_H-M   'P 1'
#
loop_
_entity.id
_entity.type
_entity.pdbx_description
1 polymer ?
#
loop_
_entity_poly.entity_id
_entity_poly.type
_entity_poly.pdbx_seq_one_letter_code
_entity_poly.pdbx_strand_id
1 'polypeptide(L)'
;MFRFVGRVAVALLIVAEFSLADTVIKDNRDGKMYKTLASGNLNWFTDNLSYRKLVSFTDNGGAPYYKQSTWKAACPVGTHVPDIQEWTLFAKDRFTGPRKLSNVKSFAGKTRGFYGSEDAKKIQGKDAAYFAVSDPNGVRAMMLDVKRGNAKMVELPAGAITTVRCVSERNFYAEKNVDEKKMILTDPRDGKNYKVELRDNRLWMVTNLKFSLTSARQCLLEDTTFCKKFGRFYNYNDAKKACPAGWHLPDDGEWRDFQKDREKLNWETIGRGGCKDWDGYCNSELTGHYWSSTSIMKNTGRSWEFRRQAKSIDRTDQNVQKGLYVRCVTELN
;
A
#
# COMPACT_ATOMS: atom_id res chain seq x y z
N MET A 1 -0.46 34.66 -48.25
CA MET A 1 0.14 33.34 -47.95
C MET A 1 1.40 33.61 -47.12
N PHE A 2 1.61 33.21 -45.87
CA PHE A 2 0.99 32.25 -44.95
C PHE A 2 1.09 32.83 -43.52
N ARG A 3 0.03 32.71 -42.71
CA ARG A 3 0.06 32.94 -41.25
C ARG A 3 0.64 31.69 -40.58
N PHE A 4 1.76 31.80 -39.87
CA PHE A 4 2.20 30.78 -38.92
C PHE A 4 1.65 31.12 -37.54
N VAL A 5 0.58 30.43 -37.15
CA VAL A 5 0.06 30.44 -35.77
C VAL A 5 0.82 29.35 -35.01
N GLY A 6 1.74 29.75 -34.14
CA GLY A 6 2.42 28.84 -33.21
C GLY A 6 1.43 28.31 -32.18
N ARG A 7 1.10 27.02 -32.25
CA ARG A 7 0.37 26.32 -31.19
C ARG A 7 1.38 25.85 -30.15
N VAL A 8 1.42 26.54 -29.01
CA VAL A 8 2.11 26.06 -27.80
C VAL A 8 1.31 24.90 -27.25
N ALA A 9 1.80 23.67 -27.44
CA ALA A 9 1.24 22.50 -26.80
C ALA A 9 1.67 22.49 -25.33
N VAL A 10 0.79 22.95 -24.45
CA VAL A 10 0.94 22.76 -23.00
C VAL A 10 0.71 21.29 -22.72
N ALA A 11 1.78 20.55 -22.47
CA ALA A 11 1.71 19.18 -22.00
C ALA A 11 1.05 19.20 -20.61
N LEU A 12 -0.23 18.80 -20.54
CA LEU A 12 -0.89 18.49 -19.27
C LEU A 12 -0.12 17.33 -18.63
N LEU A 13 0.69 17.63 -17.62
CA LEU A 13 1.17 16.66 -16.66
C LEU A 13 -0.07 16.10 -15.95
N ILE A 14 -0.59 14.98 -16.47
CA ILE A 14 -1.52 14.13 -15.72
C ILE A 14 -0.69 13.55 -14.58
N VAL A 15 -0.69 14.23 -13.45
CA VAL A 15 -0.33 13.61 -12.19
C VAL A 15 -1.41 12.57 -11.97
N ALA A 16 -1.10 11.31 -12.28
CA ALA A 16 -1.93 10.21 -11.87
C ALA A 16 -1.92 10.23 -10.35
N GLU A 17 -2.96 10.81 -9.75
CA GLU A 17 -3.30 10.52 -8.37
C GLU A 17 -3.44 9.01 -8.31
N PHE A 18 -2.49 8.37 -7.62
CA PHE A 18 -2.61 6.96 -7.29
C PHE A 18 -3.88 6.83 -6.46
N SER A 19 -4.97 6.43 -7.11
CA SER A 19 -6.14 5.88 -6.45
C SER A 19 -5.64 4.61 -5.75
N LEU A 20 -5.36 4.74 -4.45
CA LEU A 20 -5.45 3.59 -3.56
C LEU A 20 -6.79 2.95 -3.88
N ALA A 21 -6.77 1.71 -4.36
CA ALA A 21 -7.99 0.99 -4.69
C ALA A 21 -8.92 1.09 -3.49
N ASP A 22 -10.14 1.62 -3.68
CA ASP A 22 -11.17 1.66 -2.65
C ASP A 22 -11.39 0.22 -2.16
N THR A 23 -10.82 -0.12 -1.01
CA THR A 23 -11.02 -1.43 -0.40
C THR A 23 -12.40 -1.44 0.24
N VAL A 24 -13.16 -2.50 -0.06
CA VAL A 24 -14.55 -2.65 0.41
C VAL A 24 -14.61 -3.82 1.37
N ILE A 25 -15.24 -3.62 2.52
CA ILE A 25 -15.47 -4.66 3.53
C ILE A 25 -16.93 -5.10 3.47
N LYS A 26 -17.15 -6.42 3.38
CA LYS A 26 -18.48 -7.02 3.42
C LYS A 26 -18.85 -7.41 4.85
N ASP A 27 -19.99 -6.92 5.34
CA ASP A 27 -20.61 -7.45 6.53
C ASP A 27 -21.38 -8.73 6.20
N ASN A 28 -20.88 -9.87 6.67
CA ASN A 28 -21.48 -11.17 6.38
C ASN A 28 -22.83 -11.39 7.07
N ARG A 29 -23.22 -10.53 8.02
CA ARG A 29 -24.48 -10.67 8.77
C ARG A 29 -25.68 -10.16 7.98
N ASP A 30 -25.48 -9.19 7.09
CA ASP A 30 -26.55 -8.57 6.29
C ASP A 30 -26.17 -8.32 4.82
N GLY A 31 -24.96 -8.71 4.41
CA GLY A 31 -24.46 -8.57 3.04
C GLY A 31 -24.05 -7.16 2.66
N LYS A 32 -24.07 -6.19 3.59
CA LYS A 32 -23.74 -4.81 3.29
C LYS A 32 -22.26 -4.61 3.01
N MET A 33 -21.97 -3.78 2.03
CA MET A 33 -20.63 -3.41 1.61
C MET A 33 -20.28 -2.01 2.14
N TYR A 34 -19.11 -1.87 2.75
CA TYR A 34 -18.60 -0.64 3.33
C TYR A 34 -17.32 -0.21 2.64
N LYS A 35 -17.29 1.00 2.09
CA LYS A 35 -16.04 1.58 1.60
C LYS A 35 -15.10 1.88 2.75
N THR A 36 -13.80 1.80 2.49
CA THR A 36 -12.79 2.12 3.49
C THR A 36 -11.70 3.04 2.97
N LEU A 37 -10.99 3.66 3.90
CA LEU A 37 -9.85 4.53 3.69
C LEU A 37 -8.69 4.04 4.56
N ALA A 38 -7.60 3.62 3.93
CA ALA A 38 -6.38 3.27 4.65
C ALA A 38 -5.79 4.49 5.37
N SER A 39 -5.33 4.34 6.60
CA SER A 39 -4.57 5.35 7.35
C SER A 39 -3.84 4.69 8.52
N GLY A 40 -2.51 4.87 8.58
CA GLY A 40 -1.66 4.09 9.48
C GLY A 40 -1.89 2.58 9.26
N ASN A 41 -2.09 1.82 10.33
CA ASN A 41 -2.27 0.37 10.26
C ASN A 41 -3.73 -0.07 10.00
N LEU A 42 -4.66 0.87 9.83
CA LEU A 42 -6.08 0.58 9.81
C LEU A 42 -6.75 0.98 8.49
N ASN A 43 -7.77 0.21 8.12
CA ASN A 43 -8.77 0.58 7.13
C ASN A 43 -10.00 1.16 7.84
N TRP A 44 -10.26 2.45 7.61
CA TRP A 44 -11.35 3.19 8.24
C TRP A 44 -12.59 3.17 7.38
N PHE A 45 -13.74 2.77 7.93
CA PHE A 45 -15.00 2.84 7.20
C PHE A 45 -15.29 4.30 6.82
N THR A 46 -15.52 4.55 5.52
CA THR A 46 -15.95 5.85 4.98
C THR A 46 -17.46 5.96 4.83
N ASP A 47 -18.18 4.85 5.05
CA ASP A 47 -19.62 4.79 5.28
C ASP A 47 -19.98 4.59 6.76
N ASN A 48 -21.14 5.11 7.20
CA ASN A 48 -21.67 4.80 8.53
C ASN A 48 -22.10 3.33 8.60
N LEU A 49 -21.77 2.67 9.71
CA LEU A 49 -22.29 1.33 10.00
C LEU A 49 -23.82 1.35 9.96
N SER A 50 -24.43 0.29 9.44
CA SER A 50 -25.87 0.25 9.13
C SER A 50 -26.51 -1.11 9.35
N TYR A 51 -26.00 -1.83 10.35
CA TYR A 51 -26.53 -3.13 10.77
C TYR A 51 -27.86 -2.96 11.51
N ARG A 52 -28.96 -3.14 10.78
CA ARG A 52 -30.33 -2.79 11.22
C ARG A 52 -30.75 -3.40 12.56
N LYS A 53 -30.30 -4.62 12.88
CA LYS A 53 -30.73 -5.33 14.09
C LYS A 53 -30.32 -4.64 15.40
N LEU A 54 -29.32 -3.77 15.38
CA LEU A 54 -28.82 -3.06 16.57
C LEU A 54 -29.04 -1.55 16.50
N VAL A 55 -29.74 -1.05 15.49
CA VAL A 55 -30.05 0.38 15.36
C VAL A 55 -30.96 0.80 16.49
N SER A 56 -30.55 1.82 17.23
CA SER A 56 -31.32 2.38 18.34
C SER A 56 -32.20 3.55 17.91
N PHE A 57 -31.78 4.29 16.88
CA PHE A 57 -32.52 5.41 16.32
C PHE A 57 -32.16 5.59 14.84
N THR A 58 -33.13 6.02 14.03
CA THR A 58 -32.89 6.39 12.63
C THR A 58 -33.36 7.82 12.44
N ASP A 59 -32.50 8.69 11.91
CA ASP A 59 -32.89 10.07 11.69
C ASP A 59 -33.78 10.22 10.44
N ASN A 60 -34.31 11.43 10.24
CA ASN A 60 -35.17 11.73 9.09
C ASN A 60 -34.46 11.53 7.73
N GLY A 61 -33.12 11.52 7.71
CA GLY A 61 -32.32 11.22 6.53
C GLY A 61 -32.07 9.72 6.32
N GLY A 62 -32.63 8.86 7.16
CA GLY A 62 -32.43 7.41 7.12
C GLY A 62 -31.08 6.96 7.68
N ALA A 63 -30.33 7.84 8.36
CA ALA A 63 -29.04 7.49 8.94
C ALA A 63 -29.25 6.74 10.27
N PRO A 64 -28.60 5.57 10.45
CA PRO A 64 -28.70 4.78 11.67
C PRO A 64 -27.76 5.29 12.77
N TYR A 65 -28.27 5.27 14.00
CA TYR A 65 -27.60 5.65 15.23
C TYR A 65 -27.71 4.52 16.27
N TYR A 66 -26.67 4.34 17.07
CA TYR A 66 -26.49 3.23 17.99
C TYR A 66 -26.23 3.75 19.41
N LYS A 67 -26.86 3.13 20.41
CA LYS A 67 -26.56 3.34 21.83
C LYS A 67 -25.21 2.72 22.18
N GLN A 68 -24.50 3.35 23.14
CA GLN A 68 -23.16 2.93 23.55
C GLN A 68 -23.06 1.43 23.92
N SER A 69 -24.07 0.88 24.58
CA SER A 69 -24.12 -0.53 24.96
C SER A 69 -24.08 -1.51 23.77
N THR A 70 -24.42 -1.04 22.56
CA THR A 70 -24.45 -1.87 21.34
C THR A 70 -23.24 -1.68 20.44
N TRP A 71 -22.42 -0.64 20.65
CA TRP A 71 -21.33 -0.26 19.73
C TRP A 71 -20.37 -1.42 19.45
N LYS A 72 -19.91 -2.12 20.50
CA LYS A 72 -18.98 -3.25 20.38
C LYS A 72 -19.55 -4.39 19.53
N ALA A 73 -20.84 -4.69 19.67
CA ALA A 73 -21.50 -5.74 18.89
C ALA A 73 -21.94 -5.26 17.49
N ALA A 74 -21.96 -3.95 17.26
CA ALA A 74 -22.44 -3.36 16.02
C ALA A 74 -21.46 -3.60 14.88
N CYS A 75 -20.14 -3.54 15.11
CA CYS A 75 -19.16 -3.77 14.06
C CYS A 75 -19.12 -5.24 13.59
N PRO A 76 -18.94 -5.52 12.29
CA PRO A 76 -18.82 -6.87 11.77
C PRO A 76 -17.56 -7.59 12.30
N VAL A 77 -17.56 -8.92 12.22
CA VAL A 77 -16.42 -9.76 12.62
C VAL A 77 -15.15 -9.33 11.87
N GLY A 78 -14.03 -9.24 12.58
CA GLY A 78 -12.76 -8.75 12.03
C GLY A 78 -12.65 -7.22 12.00
N THR A 79 -13.63 -6.51 12.55
CA THR A 79 -13.63 -5.05 12.68
C THR A 79 -14.03 -4.64 14.10
N HIS A 80 -13.68 -3.42 14.50
CA HIS A 80 -14.03 -2.89 15.81
C HIS A 80 -14.32 -1.39 15.76
N VAL A 81 -14.92 -0.87 16.82
CA VAL A 81 -15.13 0.57 17.00
C VAL A 81 -13.79 1.18 17.40
N PRO A 82 -13.32 2.23 16.72
CA PRO A 82 -11.99 2.75 16.99
C PRO A 82 -11.86 3.32 18.39
N ASP A 83 -10.73 3.07 19.03
CA ASP A 83 -10.41 3.57 20.36
C ASP A 83 -9.81 5.00 20.34
N ILE A 84 -9.41 5.48 21.52
CA ILE A 84 -8.84 6.82 21.68
C ILE A 84 -7.55 7.00 20.86
N GLN A 85 -6.67 6.01 20.88
CA GLN A 85 -5.36 6.08 20.22
C GLN A 85 -5.53 6.03 18.70
N GLU A 86 -6.37 5.13 18.20
CA GLU A 86 -6.65 4.98 16.77
C GLU A 86 -7.24 6.27 16.19
N TRP A 87 -8.25 6.84 16.84
CA TRP A 87 -8.81 8.14 16.45
C TRP A 87 -7.79 9.27 16.53
N THR A 88 -6.90 9.27 17.53
CA THR A 88 -5.86 10.29 17.68
C THR A 88 -4.87 10.23 16.52
N LEU A 89 -4.40 9.04 16.17
CA LEU A 89 -3.49 8.82 15.04
C LEU A 89 -4.16 9.19 13.70
N PHE A 90 -5.40 8.76 13.50
CA PHE A 90 -6.16 9.08 12.29
C PHE A 90 -6.42 10.58 12.14
N ALA A 91 -6.79 11.26 13.22
CA ALA A 91 -7.00 12.71 13.20
C ALA A 91 -5.70 13.46 12.89
N LYS A 92 -4.56 13.00 13.43
CA LYS A 92 -3.25 13.57 13.12
C LYS A 92 -2.90 13.40 11.64
N ASP A 93 -3.16 12.23 11.07
CA ASP A 93 -2.90 11.93 9.66
C ASP A 93 -3.85 12.66 8.70
N ARG A 94 -5.16 12.62 8.97
CA ARG A 94 -6.19 13.05 8.01
C ARG A 94 -6.76 14.45 8.26
N PHE A 95 -6.74 14.94 9.49
CA PHE A 95 -7.44 16.18 9.86
C PHE A 95 -6.49 17.31 10.29
N THR A 96 -5.24 17.26 9.82
CA THR A 96 -4.25 18.33 9.99
C THR A 96 -3.80 18.89 8.63
N GLY A 97 -3.04 20.00 8.66
CA GLY A 97 -2.48 20.60 7.46
C GLY A 97 -3.49 21.33 6.55
N PRO A 98 -3.08 21.71 5.33
CA PRO A 98 -3.84 22.59 4.45
C PRO A 98 -5.20 22.01 3.98
N ARG A 99 -5.32 20.68 3.90
CA ARG A 99 -6.52 19.98 3.41
C ARG A 99 -7.51 19.58 4.51
N LYS A 100 -7.24 19.92 5.77
CA LYS A 100 -8.05 19.44 6.92
C LYS A 100 -9.56 19.65 6.77
N LEU A 101 -9.99 20.82 6.28
CA LEU A 101 -11.41 21.15 6.13
C LEU A 101 -12.10 20.26 5.10
N SER A 102 -11.43 20.02 3.96
CA SER A 102 -11.94 19.13 2.91
C SER A 102 -12.03 17.69 3.43
N ASN A 103 -10.97 17.21 4.08
CA ASN A 103 -10.90 15.85 4.62
C ASN A 103 -11.98 15.61 5.69
N VAL A 104 -12.15 16.55 6.61
CA VAL A 104 -13.21 16.49 7.64
C VAL A 104 -14.59 16.45 6.99
N LYS A 105 -14.88 17.34 6.02
CA LYS A 105 -16.18 17.36 5.32
C LYS A 105 -16.45 16.05 4.58
N SER A 106 -15.44 15.53 3.88
CA SER A 106 -15.53 14.28 3.13
C SER A 106 -15.80 13.10 4.06
N PHE A 107 -15.00 12.93 5.11
CA PHE A 107 -15.12 11.82 6.04
C PHE A 107 -16.42 11.88 6.87
N ALA A 108 -16.84 13.07 7.31
CA ALA A 108 -18.09 13.26 8.03
C ALA A 108 -19.32 12.98 7.16
N GLY A 109 -19.23 13.23 5.85
CA GLY A 109 -20.33 13.14 4.90
C GLY A 109 -21.52 13.99 5.34
N LYS A 110 -22.72 13.40 5.30
CA LYS A 110 -23.98 14.04 5.72
C LYS A 110 -24.28 13.93 7.21
N THR A 111 -23.50 13.16 7.95
CA THR A 111 -23.73 12.90 9.39
C THR A 111 -23.65 14.19 10.17
N ARG A 112 -24.68 14.51 10.95
CA ARG A 112 -24.62 15.66 11.87
C ARG A 112 -25.22 15.29 13.21
N GLY A 113 -24.50 15.63 14.26
CA GLY A 113 -25.01 15.52 15.62
C GLY A 113 -25.07 14.14 16.23
N PHE A 114 -25.65 14.09 17.41
CA PHE A 114 -25.98 12.89 18.18
C PHE A 114 -27.31 13.13 18.93
N TYR A 115 -27.88 12.05 19.47
CA TYR A 115 -29.19 12.06 20.12
C TYR A 115 -29.10 11.59 21.58
N GLY A 116 -30.00 12.10 22.43
CA GLY A 116 -30.18 11.60 23.80
C GLY A 116 -30.95 10.26 23.83
N SER A 117 -30.75 9.47 24.88
CA SER A 117 -31.40 8.16 25.05
C SER A 117 -32.90 8.22 25.32
N GLU A 118 -33.36 9.27 26.00
CA GLU A 118 -34.72 9.35 26.58
C GLU A 118 -35.72 9.94 25.59
N ASP A 119 -35.39 11.11 25.01
CA ASP A 119 -36.35 11.85 24.18
C ASP A 119 -36.08 11.75 22.67
N ALA A 120 -35.04 11.01 22.27
CA ALA A 120 -34.50 11.02 20.89
C ALA A 120 -34.30 12.44 20.32
N LYS A 121 -34.10 13.42 21.20
CA LYS A 121 -33.86 14.82 20.83
C LYS A 121 -32.42 14.98 20.36
N LYS A 122 -32.25 15.68 19.26
CA LYS A 122 -30.92 16.02 18.73
C LYS A 122 -30.25 17.05 19.64
N ILE A 123 -29.10 16.70 20.23
CA ILE A 123 -28.44 17.54 21.26
C ILE A 123 -27.51 18.58 20.61
N GLN A 124 -26.66 18.17 19.67
CA GLN A 124 -25.86 19.06 18.81
C GLN A 124 -26.04 18.59 17.37
N GLY A 125 -25.94 19.45 16.34
CA GLY A 125 -26.28 18.94 15.00
C GLY A 125 -26.31 19.83 13.76
N LYS A 126 -25.79 21.06 13.76
CA LYS A 126 -25.69 21.85 12.51
C LYS A 126 -24.33 21.66 11.83
N ASP A 127 -23.25 21.89 12.57
CA ASP A 127 -21.90 22.01 12.00
C ASP A 127 -20.91 20.96 12.52
N ALA A 128 -21.38 19.91 13.19
CA ALA A 128 -20.51 18.87 13.73
C ALA A 128 -21.07 17.45 13.53
N ALA A 129 -20.18 16.50 13.23
CA ALA A 129 -20.46 15.07 13.22
C ALA A 129 -19.84 14.41 14.45
N TYR A 130 -20.45 13.33 14.96
CA TYR A 130 -19.99 12.62 16.15
C TYR A 130 -19.93 11.13 15.81
N PHE A 131 -18.77 10.54 16.05
CA PHE A 131 -18.52 9.13 15.80
C PHE A 131 -18.12 8.45 17.10
N ALA A 132 -18.70 7.27 17.34
CA ALA A 132 -18.41 6.45 18.52
C ALA A 132 -16.90 6.23 18.73
N VAL A 133 -16.48 6.30 19.98
CA VAL A 133 -15.11 5.97 20.42
C VAL A 133 -15.23 4.85 21.44
N SER A 134 -14.44 3.79 21.25
CA SER A 134 -14.32 2.74 22.25
C SER A 134 -13.49 3.26 23.43
N ASP A 135 -14.16 3.51 24.57
CA ASP A 135 -13.53 3.91 25.82
C ASP A 135 -14.21 3.13 26.97
N PRO A 136 -13.46 2.34 27.75
CA PRO A 136 -14.03 1.62 28.89
C PRO A 136 -14.43 2.54 30.05
N ASN A 137 -13.91 3.77 30.10
CA ASN A 137 -14.08 4.68 31.24
C ASN A 137 -15.19 5.72 31.05
N GLY A 138 -15.84 5.76 29.87
CA GLY A 138 -16.87 6.75 29.62
C GLY A 138 -17.50 6.66 28.24
N VAL A 139 -18.51 7.50 28.01
CA VAL A 139 -19.15 7.62 26.69
C VAL A 139 -18.47 8.75 25.94
N ARG A 140 -17.65 8.42 24.93
CA ARG A 140 -16.92 9.41 24.13
C ARG A 140 -17.28 9.34 22.66
N ALA A 141 -17.04 10.45 21.98
CA ALA A 141 -17.10 10.53 20.54
C ALA A 141 -15.97 11.38 19.97
N MET A 142 -15.55 11.04 18.76
CA MET A 142 -14.77 11.94 17.93
C MET A 142 -15.74 12.94 17.28
N MET A 143 -15.64 14.20 17.71
CA MET A 143 -16.37 15.31 17.12
C MET A 143 -15.57 15.89 15.96
N LEU A 144 -16.18 15.94 14.77
CA LEU A 144 -15.63 16.62 13.61
C LEU A 144 -16.42 17.90 13.33
N ASP A 145 -15.81 19.08 13.53
CA ASP A 145 -16.36 20.39 13.15
C ASP A 145 -16.23 20.55 11.63
N VAL A 146 -17.34 20.38 10.91
CA VAL A 146 -17.37 20.43 9.44
C VAL A 146 -17.27 21.85 8.88
N LYS A 147 -17.40 22.87 9.73
CA LYS A 147 -17.26 24.27 9.33
C LYS A 147 -15.82 24.73 9.42
N ARG A 148 -15.13 24.36 10.52
CA ARG A 148 -13.73 24.76 10.79
C ARG A 148 -12.69 23.70 10.42
N GLY A 149 -13.12 22.46 10.18
CA GLY A 149 -12.25 21.35 9.83
C GLY A 149 -11.42 20.84 11.01
N ASN A 150 -11.95 20.94 12.23
CA ASN A 150 -11.26 20.52 13.44
C ASN A 150 -11.84 19.19 13.93
N ALA A 151 -10.96 18.29 14.40
CA ALA A 151 -11.33 17.05 15.07
C ALA A 151 -11.02 17.18 16.57
N LYS A 152 -11.94 16.75 17.44
CA LYS A 152 -11.77 16.81 18.89
C LYS A 152 -12.47 15.63 19.57
N MET A 153 -11.79 14.99 20.51
CA MET A 153 -12.44 14.06 21.43
C MET A 153 -13.35 14.80 22.40
N VAL A 154 -14.59 14.35 22.52
CA VAL A 154 -15.59 14.92 23.43
C VAL A 154 -16.26 13.83 24.24
N GLU A 155 -16.63 14.17 25.46
CA GLU A 155 -17.49 13.34 26.30
C GLU A 155 -18.95 13.58 25.94
N LEU A 156 -19.72 12.50 25.91
CA LEU A 156 -21.15 12.52 25.65
C LEU A 156 -21.90 12.16 26.94
N PRO A 157 -23.16 12.62 27.07
CA PRO A 157 -24.03 12.17 28.15
C PRO A 157 -24.19 10.66 28.17
N ALA A 158 -24.44 10.10 29.35
CA ALA A 158 -24.81 8.69 29.49
C ALA A 158 -26.02 8.36 28.60
N GLY A 159 -25.99 7.21 27.92
CA GLY A 159 -27.05 6.79 27.02
C GLY A 159 -27.06 7.48 25.64
N ALA A 160 -26.12 8.38 25.35
CA ALA A 160 -26.05 9.03 24.04
C ALA A 160 -26.07 8.02 22.87
N ILE A 161 -26.84 8.36 21.85
CA ILE A 161 -27.01 7.59 20.62
C ILE A 161 -26.24 8.32 19.52
N THR A 162 -25.24 7.65 18.96
CA THR A 162 -24.31 8.26 17.99
C THR A 162 -24.12 7.36 16.77
N THR A 163 -23.48 7.88 15.73
CA THR A 163 -23.11 7.07 14.57
C THR A 163 -21.84 6.26 14.85
N VAL A 164 -21.78 5.05 14.32
CA VAL A 164 -20.63 4.16 14.47
C VAL A 164 -19.85 4.10 13.16
N ARG A 165 -18.53 4.23 13.28
CA ARG A 165 -17.56 3.81 12.26
C ARG A 165 -16.77 2.66 12.81
N CYS A 166 -16.49 1.70 11.95
CA CYS A 166 -15.63 0.58 12.29
C CYS A 166 -14.28 0.75 11.58
N VAL A 167 -13.27 0.11 12.15
CA VAL A 167 -11.94 -0.05 11.56
C VAL A 167 -11.61 -1.53 11.47
N SER A 168 -10.72 -1.87 10.55
CA SER A 168 -10.08 -3.18 10.49
C SER A 168 -8.58 -3.02 10.34
N GLU A 169 -7.82 -4.01 10.77
CA GLU A 169 -6.39 -4.08 10.46
C GLU A 169 -6.15 -4.12 8.95
N ARG A 170 -5.06 -3.48 8.51
CA ARG A 170 -4.56 -3.59 7.13
C ARG A 170 -3.84 -4.92 6.95
N ASN A 171 -3.98 -5.49 5.75
CA ASN A 171 -3.18 -6.62 5.33
C ASN A 171 -2.12 -6.12 4.35
N PHE A 172 -0.98 -5.68 4.89
CA PHE A 172 0.11 -5.11 4.10
C PHE A 172 0.64 -6.08 3.03
N TYR A 173 0.64 -7.39 3.30
CA TYR A 173 1.04 -8.39 2.31
C TYR A 173 0.07 -8.41 1.12
N ALA A 174 -1.23 -8.48 1.38
CA ALA A 174 -2.25 -8.47 0.33
C ALA A 174 -2.20 -7.19 -0.50
N GLU A 175 -1.95 -6.04 0.12
CA GLU A 175 -1.78 -4.76 -0.57
C GLU A 175 -0.56 -4.74 -1.52
N LYS A 176 0.45 -5.57 -1.25
CA LYS A 176 1.60 -5.78 -2.14
C LYS A 176 1.42 -6.97 -3.10
N ASN A 177 0.23 -7.55 -3.20
CA ASN A 177 -0.09 -8.77 -3.95
C ASN A 177 0.68 -10.02 -3.48
N VAL A 178 0.96 -10.12 -2.18
CA VAL A 178 1.69 -11.23 -1.57
C VAL A 178 0.75 -12.13 -0.76
N ASP A 179 0.80 -13.42 -1.02
CA ASP A 179 0.27 -14.46 -0.12
C ASP A 179 1.26 -14.64 1.03
N GLU A 180 0.92 -14.10 2.20
CA GLU A 180 1.75 -14.11 3.42
C GLU A 180 2.16 -15.54 3.83
N LYS A 181 1.26 -16.52 3.71
CA LYS A 181 1.52 -17.89 4.15
C LYS A 181 2.51 -18.59 3.24
N LYS A 182 2.46 -18.32 1.94
CA LYS A 182 3.34 -18.94 0.94
C LYS A 182 4.59 -18.11 0.67
N MET A 183 4.60 -16.84 1.07
CA MET A 183 5.59 -15.84 0.70
C MET A 183 5.78 -15.78 -0.83
N ILE A 184 4.65 -15.65 -1.54
CA ILE A 184 4.59 -15.56 -3.00
C ILE A 184 3.91 -14.26 -3.40
N LEU A 185 4.63 -13.43 -4.14
CA LEU A 185 4.09 -12.31 -4.90
C LEU A 185 3.46 -12.81 -6.20
N THR A 186 2.23 -12.40 -6.48
CA THR A 186 1.61 -12.54 -7.81
C THR A 186 1.68 -11.21 -8.53
N ASP A 187 2.40 -11.13 -9.65
CA ASP A 187 2.48 -9.90 -10.44
C ASP A 187 1.18 -9.69 -11.23
N PRO A 188 0.39 -8.64 -10.94
CA PRO A 188 -0.91 -8.44 -11.57
C PRO A 188 -0.83 -8.12 -13.07
N ARG A 189 0.36 -7.77 -13.57
CA ARG A 189 0.56 -7.39 -14.97
C ARG A 189 0.62 -8.60 -15.90
N ASP A 190 1.08 -9.75 -15.41
CA ASP A 190 1.25 -10.97 -16.22
C ASP A 190 0.90 -12.29 -15.50
N GLY A 191 0.42 -12.22 -14.26
CA GLY A 191 0.02 -13.37 -13.45
C GLY A 191 1.19 -14.24 -12.97
N LYS A 192 2.45 -13.81 -13.14
CA LYS A 192 3.60 -14.62 -12.72
C LYS A 192 3.82 -14.56 -11.21
N ASN A 193 4.23 -15.69 -10.67
CA ASN A 193 4.52 -15.85 -9.25
C ASN A 193 6.02 -15.75 -8.97
N TYR A 194 6.36 -14.98 -7.94
CA TYR A 194 7.73 -14.76 -7.49
C TYR A 194 7.83 -15.05 -5.99
N LYS A 195 8.84 -15.82 -5.58
CA LYS A 195 9.09 -16.04 -4.15
C LYS A 195 9.66 -14.77 -3.55
N VAL A 196 9.21 -14.44 -2.36
CA VAL A 196 9.69 -13.28 -1.60
C VAL A 196 10.17 -13.71 -0.22
N GLU A 197 11.04 -12.90 0.39
CA GLU A 197 11.49 -13.07 1.78
C GLU A 197 11.38 -11.74 2.51
N LEU A 198 10.92 -11.77 3.75
CA LEU A 198 10.93 -10.61 4.64
C LEU A 198 12.33 -10.44 5.24
N ARG A 199 12.92 -9.25 5.06
CA ARG A 199 14.19 -8.84 5.67
C ARG A 199 14.09 -7.39 6.10
N ASP A 200 14.27 -7.13 7.39
CA ASP A 200 14.29 -5.78 7.98
C ASP A 200 13.11 -4.89 7.52
N ASN A 201 11.89 -5.42 7.65
CA ASN A 201 10.63 -4.77 7.24
C ASN A 201 10.47 -4.50 5.73
N ARG A 202 11.33 -5.11 4.90
CA ARG A 202 11.22 -5.11 3.44
C ARG A 202 10.95 -6.50 2.90
N LEU A 203 10.04 -6.61 1.95
CA LEU A 203 9.86 -7.83 1.17
C LEU A 203 10.78 -7.79 -0.05
N TRP A 204 11.62 -8.81 -0.19
CA TRP A 204 12.56 -8.95 -1.29
C TRP A 204 12.16 -10.09 -2.21
N MET A 205 12.09 -9.85 -3.51
CA MET A 205 12.06 -10.95 -4.47
C MET A 205 13.37 -11.76 -4.36
N VAL A 206 13.25 -13.06 -4.10
CA VAL A 206 14.40 -14.00 -4.10
C VAL A 206 14.44 -14.88 -5.34
N THR A 207 13.49 -14.67 -6.25
CA THR A 207 13.50 -15.17 -7.62
C THR A 207 13.60 -14.00 -8.59
N ASN A 208 14.41 -14.17 -9.64
CA ASN A 208 14.63 -13.13 -10.63
C ASN A 208 13.35 -12.84 -11.43
N LEU A 209 13.14 -11.55 -11.72
CA LEU A 209 11.95 -11.07 -12.42
C LEU A 209 11.88 -11.61 -13.86
N LYS A 210 10.69 -12.01 -14.29
CA LYS A 210 10.39 -12.58 -15.61
C LYS A 210 9.40 -11.74 -16.42
N PHE A 211 9.12 -10.52 -15.98
CA PHE A 211 8.21 -9.58 -16.64
C PHE A 211 8.80 -9.12 -17.99
N SER A 212 7.99 -9.18 -19.05
CA SER A 212 8.47 -8.85 -20.39
C SER A 212 8.17 -7.40 -20.71
N LEU A 213 9.19 -6.53 -20.72
CA LEU A 213 9.03 -5.13 -21.14
C LEU A 213 9.08 -4.97 -22.67
N THR A 214 10.01 -5.63 -23.36
CA THR A 214 10.16 -5.58 -24.82
C THR A 214 10.90 -6.82 -25.38
N SER A 215 10.31 -7.45 -26.41
CA SER A 215 10.85 -8.52 -27.28
C SER A 215 11.48 -9.79 -26.62
N ALA A 216 11.83 -10.78 -27.45
CA ALA A 216 12.43 -12.05 -27.03
C ALA A 216 13.92 -11.96 -26.63
N ARG A 217 14.62 -10.85 -26.94
CA ARG A 217 16.08 -10.68 -26.72
C ARG A 217 16.52 -10.59 -25.25
N GLN A 218 15.56 -10.64 -24.32
CA GLN A 218 15.76 -10.58 -22.86
C GLN A 218 16.08 -11.94 -22.24
N CYS A 219 16.20 -13.01 -23.02
CA CYS A 219 16.58 -14.33 -22.54
C CYS A 219 18.09 -14.58 -22.66
N LEU A 220 18.65 -15.33 -21.70
CA LEU A 220 20.00 -15.86 -21.81
C LEU A 220 20.09 -16.76 -23.06
N LEU A 221 21.12 -16.56 -23.87
CA LEU A 221 21.30 -17.18 -25.19
C LEU A 221 20.11 -17.00 -26.15
N GLU A 222 19.24 -16.01 -25.87
CA GLU A 222 17.99 -15.78 -26.60
C GLU A 222 17.03 -16.98 -26.57
N ASP A 223 17.24 -17.91 -25.63
CA ASP A 223 16.43 -19.10 -25.46
C ASP A 223 15.44 -18.93 -24.29
N THR A 224 14.17 -19.10 -24.63
CA THR A 224 13.04 -19.01 -23.69
C THR A 224 13.12 -20.00 -22.52
N THR A 225 13.84 -21.13 -22.67
CA THR A 225 14.05 -22.09 -21.58
C THR A 225 14.88 -21.48 -20.44
N PHE A 226 15.91 -20.70 -20.76
CA PHE A 226 16.70 -19.99 -19.75
C PHE A 226 15.94 -18.83 -19.13
N CYS A 227 15.08 -18.16 -19.89
CA CYS A 227 14.13 -17.20 -19.32
C CYS A 227 13.24 -17.82 -18.23
N LYS A 228 12.76 -19.05 -18.47
CA LYS A 228 11.97 -19.81 -17.50
C LYS A 228 12.82 -20.25 -16.31
N LYS A 229 14.07 -20.66 -16.53
CA LYS A 229 14.98 -21.13 -15.48
C LYS A 229 15.51 -19.99 -14.60
N PHE A 230 16.07 -18.95 -15.20
CA PHE A 230 16.87 -17.93 -14.51
C PHE A 230 16.25 -16.55 -14.43
N GLY A 231 15.20 -16.25 -15.20
CA GLY A 231 14.67 -14.89 -15.30
C GLY A 231 15.00 -14.20 -16.61
N ARG A 232 14.61 -12.93 -16.73
CA ARG A 232 14.95 -12.09 -17.88
C ARG A 232 16.10 -11.17 -17.57
N PHE A 233 16.90 -10.87 -18.59
CA PHE A 233 17.83 -9.75 -18.57
C PHE A 233 17.12 -8.46 -18.92
N TYR A 234 17.55 -7.41 -18.24
CA TYR A 234 17.11 -6.05 -18.47
C TYR A 234 18.35 -5.20 -18.68
N ASN A 235 18.33 -4.31 -19.68
CA ASN A 235 19.23 -3.18 -19.66
C ASN A 235 18.83 -2.25 -18.50
N TYR A 236 19.70 -1.31 -18.14
CA TYR A 236 19.48 -0.46 -16.98
C TYR A 236 18.19 0.39 -17.07
N ASN A 237 17.83 0.84 -18.28
CA ASN A 237 16.63 1.65 -18.48
C ASN A 237 15.34 0.83 -18.33
N ASP A 238 15.35 -0.41 -18.80
CA ASP A 238 14.26 -1.35 -18.61
C ASP A 238 14.15 -1.78 -17.15
N ALA A 239 15.28 -2.03 -16.48
CA ALA A 239 15.31 -2.45 -15.08
C ALA A 239 14.58 -1.46 -14.16
N LYS A 240 14.76 -0.15 -14.39
CA LYS A 240 14.06 0.92 -13.65
C LYS A 240 12.54 0.91 -13.81
N LYS A 241 12.02 0.26 -14.85
CA LYS A 241 10.59 0.17 -15.17
C LYS A 241 10.01 -1.22 -14.94
N ALA A 242 10.86 -2.19 -14.60
CA ALA A 242 10.49 -3.59 -14.62
C ALA A 242 9.64 -4.01 -13.41
N CYS A 243 9.85 -3.41 -12.24
CA CYS A 243 9.14 -3.80 -11.02
C CYS A 243 7.64 -3.45 -11.05
N PRO A 244 6.77 -4.31 -10.46
CA PRO A 244 5.33 -4.06 -10.42
C PRO A 244 4.98 -2.86 -9.53
N ALA A 245 3.76 -2.34 -9.68
CA ALA A 245 3.29 -1.24 -8.83
C ALA A 245 3.41 -1.59 -7.34
N GLY A 246 3.86 -0.64 -6.54
CA GLY A 246 4.15 -0.84 -5.12
C GLY A 246 5.50 -1.52 -4.84
N TRP A 247 6.26 -1.93 -5.85
CA TRP A 247 7.61 -2.49 -5.76
C TRP A 247 8.60 -1.66 -6.58
N HIS A 248 9.88 -1.66 -6.22
CA HIS A 248 10.91 -0.91 -6.93
C HIS A 248 12.20 -1.69 -7.13
N LEU A 249 13.04 -1.18 -8.03
CA LEU A 249 14.40 -1.68 -8.23
C LEU A 249 15.26 -1.22 -7.04
N PRO A 250 15.90 -2.13 -6.30
CA PRO A 250 16.62 -1.78 -5.08
C PRO A 250 17.76 -0.81 -5.35
N ASP A 251 17.93 0.19 -4.48
CA ASP A 251 19.09 1.07 -4.53
C ASP A 251 20.35 0.42 -3.93
N ASP A 252 21.49 1.11 -4.01
CA ASP A 252 22.77 0.60 -3.51
C ASP A 252 22.80 0.46 -1.98
N GLY A 253 21.99 1.22 -1.26
CA GLY A 253 21.80 1.12 0.19
C GLY A 253 20.99 -0.12 0.55
N GLU A 254 19.87 -0.35 -0.14
CA GLU A 254 19.03 -1.52 0.05
C GLU A 254 19.79 -2.82 -0.23
N TRP A 255 20.62 -2.86 -1.28
CA TRP A 255 21.49 -4.01 -1.53
C TRP A 255 22.54 -4.22 -0.43
N ARG A 256 23.13 -3.14 0.10
CA ARG A 256 24.07 -3.23 1.24
C ARG A 256 23.39 -3.82 2.48
N ASP A 257 22.17 -3.37 2.77
CA ASP A 257 21.37 -3.87 3.89
C ASP A 257 21.04 -5.36 3.70
N PHE A 258 20.56 -5.72 2.50
CA PHE A 258 20.17 -7.10 2.16
C PHE A 258 21.28 -8.13 2.38
N GLN A 259 22.52 -7.77 2.02
CA GLN A 259 23.67 -8.68 2.12
C GLN A 259 24.40 -8.65 3.47
N LYS A 260 24.03 -7.72 4.37
CA LYS A 260 24.73 -7.50 5.64
C LYS A 260 24.80 -8.77 6.50
N ASP A 261 23.71 -9.52 6.54
CA ASP A 261 23.64 -10.81 7.20
C ASP A 261 23.93 -11.94 6.19
N ARG A 262 25.22 -12.22 6.02
CA ARG A 262 25.71 -13.18 5.02
C ARG A 262 25.28 -14.62 5.27
N GLU A 263 24.94 -14.97 6.51
CA GLU A 263 24.49 -16.31 6.89
C GLU A 263 23.06 -16.56 6.40
N LYS A 264 22.23 -15.51 6.34
CA LYS A 264 20.88 -15.57 5.77
C LYS A 264 20.87 -15.61 4.23
N LEU A 265 22.00 -15.43 3.56
CA LEU A 265 22.04 -15.46 2.09
C LEU A 265 21.96 -16.90 1.57
N ASN A 266 20.95 -17.15 0.74
CA ASN A 266 20.86 -18.39 -0.02
C ASN A 266 21.77 -18.33 -1.26
N TRP A 267 23.04 -18.74 -1.08
CA TRP A 267 24.05 -18.78 -2.13
C TRP A 267 23.66 -19.64 -3.34
N GLU A 268 22.80 -20.65 -3.14
CA GLU A 268 22.33 -21.52 -4.21
C GLU A 268 21.43 -20.80 -5.22
N THR A 269 20.67 -19.81 -4.78
CA THR A 269 19.70 -19.10 -5.64
C THR A 269 20.15 -17.71 -6.03
N ILE A 270 20.94 -17.02 -5.19
CA ILE A 270 21.40 -15.66 -5.48
C ILE A 270 22.60 -15.61 -6.43
N GLY A 271 23.46 -16.62 -6.43
CA GLY A 271 24.63 -16.67 -7.30
C GLY A 271 24.38 -17.41 -8.62
N ARG A 272 23.21 -17.23 -9.23
CA ARG A 272 22.84 -17.87 -10.51
C ARG A 272 22.19 -16.89 -11.49
N GLY A 273 22.34 -17.21 -12.76
CA GLY A 273 21.74 -16.55 -13.92
C GLY A 273 22.76 -15.90 -14.87
N GLY A 274 23.96 -15.57 -14.41
CA GLY A 274 25.00 -14.93 -15.23
C GLY A 274 24.65 -13.49 -15.62
N CYS A 275 25.12 -13.09 -16.79
CA CYS A 275 24.99 -11.75 -17.37
C CYS A 275 25.05 -11.84 -18.90
N LYS A 276 24.52 -10.83 -19.59
CA LYS A 276 24.59 -10.69 -21.05
C LYS A 276 25.30 -9.39 -21.42
N ASP A 277 26.48 -9.49 -22.02
CA ASP A 277 27.08 -8.43 -22.82
C ASP A 277 26.82 -8.74 -24.31
N TRP A 278 26.94 -7.76 -25.21
CA TRP A 278 26.71 -7.99 -26.64
C TRP A 278 27.79 -8.88 -27.27
N ASP A 279 28.98 -8.93 -26.66
CA ASP A 279 30.13 -9.70 -27.14
C ASP A 279 30.43 -10.94 -26.28
N GLY A 280 29.61 -11.25 -25.26
CA GLY A 280 29.88 -12.38 -24.37
C GLY A 280 28.86 -12.63 -23.26
N TYR A 281 28.97 -13.81 -22.64
CA TYR A 281 28.14 -14.24 -21.51
C TYR A 281 29.03 -14.67 -20.34
N CYS A 282 28.60 -14.38 -19.11
CA CYS A 282 29.26 -14.93 -17.91
C CYS A 282 28.53 -16.17 -17.36
N ASN A 283 29.23 -16.95 -16.54
CA ASN A 283 28.80 -18.28 -16.09
C ASN A 283 27.47 -18.23 -15.31
N SER A 284 26.40 -18.75 -15.92
CA SER A 284 25.05 -18.69 -15.38
C SER A 284 24.78 -19.63 -14.20
N GLU A 285 25.65 -20.60 -13.92
CA GLU A 285 25.47 -21.54 -12.80
C GLU A 285 26.22 -21.12 -11.53
N LEU A 286 27.16 -20.17 -11.65
CA LEU A 286 28.07 -19.76 -10.56
C LEU A 286 28.00 -18.28 -10.20
N THR A 287 27.51 -17.41 -11.08
CA THR A 287 27.37 -15.97 -10.78
C THR A 287 25.96 -15.47 -11.03
N GLY A 288 25.50 -14.56 -10.17
CA GLY A 288 24.27 -13.81 -10.36
C GLY A 288 24.58 -12.31 -10.37
N HIS A 289 24.13 -11.61 -11.41
CA HIS A 289 24.36 -10.18 -11.55
C HIS A 289 23.05 -9.41 -11.52
N TYR A 290 22.98 -8.38 -10.69
CA TYR A 290 21.76 -7.64 -10.41
C TYR A 290 21.96 -6.14 -10.57
N TRP A 291 20.97 -5.49 -11.16
CA TRP A 291 20.92 -4.03 -11.18
C TRP A 291 20.56 -3.45 -9.82
N SER A 292 21.17 -2.31 -9.51
CA SER A 292 20.70 -1.35 -8.53
C SER A 292 20.06 -0.16 -9.26
N SER A 293 19.10 0.54 -8.65
CA SER A 293 18.57 1.80 -9.18
C SER A 293 19.55 2.97 -9.07
N THR A 294 20.67 2.81 -8.37
CA THR A 294 21.72 3.82 -8.24
C THR A 294 22.59 3.91 -9.52
N SER A 295 22.96 5.13 -9.91
CA SER A 295 23.93 5.41 -10.98
C SER A 295 24.75 6.62 -10.56
N ILE A 296 26.08 6.50 -10.63
CA ILE A 296 27.02 7.54 -10.19
C ILE A 296 27.65 8.26 -11.39
N MET A 297 27.87 7.55 -12.51
CA MET A 297 28.48 8.11 -13.72
C MET A 297 27.55 7.99 -14.92
N LYS A 298 27.67 8.93 -15.85
CA LYS A 298 26.94 8.92 -17.12
C LYS A 298 27.16 7.59 -17.85
N ASN A 299 26.08 7.02 -18.40
CA ASN A 299 26.08 5.75 -19.14
C ASN A 299 26.51 4.51 -18.33
N THR A 300 26.53 4.60 -17.00
CA THR A 300 26.74 3.44 -16.12
C THR A 300 25.57 3.25 -15.15
N GLY A 301 25.38 2.01 -14.69
CA GLY A 301 24.50 1.67 -13.58
C GLY A 301 25.25 0.88 -12.53
N ARG A 302 24.90 1.06 -11.26
CA ARG A 302 25.44 0.26 -10.16
C ARG A 302 24.93 -1.17 -10.27
N SER A 303 25.83 -2.14 -10.13
CA SER A 303 25.51 -3.56 -10.17
C SER A 303 26.14 -4.33 -9.01
N TRP A 304 25.51 -5.45 -8.69
CA TRP A 304 25.93 -6.37 -7.64
C TRP A 304 26.12 -7.76 -8.23
N GLU A 305 27.31 -8.33 -8.06
CA GLU A 305 27.65 -9.69 -8.44
C GLU A 305 27.72 -10.56 -7.18
N PHE A 306 26.99 -11.68 -7.19
CA PHE A 306 27.09 -12.71 -6.17
C PHE A 306 27.71 -13.96 -6.77
N ARG A 307 28.85 -14.40 -6.24
CA ARG A 307 29.53 -15.62 -6.68
C ARG A 307 29.20 -16.76 -5.73
N ARG A 308 28.51 -17.79 -6.24
CA ARG A 308 28.02 -18.92 -5.45
C ARG A 308 29.13 -19.75 -4.82
N GLN A 309 30.15 -20.11 -5.59
CA GLN A 309 31.21 -21.02 -5.16
C GLN A 309 32.15 -20.37 -4.14
N ALA A 310 32.62 -19.16 -4.45
CA ALA A 310 33.48 -18.39 -3.56
C ALA A 310 32.73 -17.76 -2.37
N LYS A 311 31.39 -17.77 -2.42
CA LYS A 311 30.53 -16.98 -1.53
C LYS A 311 31.06 -15.55 -1.41
N SER A 312 31.28 -14.88 -2.54
CA SER A 312 31.79 -13.51 -2.57
C SER A 312 30.77 -12.57 -3.20
N ILE A 313 30.85 -11.29 -2.86
CA ILE A 313 29.96 -10.25 -3.35
C ILE A 313 30.83 -9.12 -3.86
N ASP A 314 30.71 -8.83 -5.15
CA ASP A 314 31.41 -7.71 -5.77
C ASP A 314 30.40 -6.65 -6.19
N ARG A 315 30.78 -5.39 -6.04
CA ARG A 315 29.97 -4.23 -6.37
C ARG A 315 30.71 -3.40 -7.40
N THR A 316 30.13 -3.25 -8.59
CA THR A 316 30.78 -2.58 -9.73
C THR A 316 29.79 -1.71 -10.50
N ASP A 317 30.30 -0.72 -11.22
CA ASP A 317 29.50 0.05 -12.17
C ASP A 317 29.63 -0.56 -13.57
N GLN A 318 28.50 -0.84 -14.22
CA GLN A 318 28.43 -1.52 -15.50
C GLN A 318 27.82 -0.61 -16.56
N ASN A 319 28.16 -0.85 -17.83
CA ASN A 319 27.54 -0.14 -18.94
C ASN A 319 26.01 -0.35 -18.93
N VAL A 320 25.23 0.73 -19.07
CA VAL A 320 23.76 0.68 -19.04
C VAL A 320 23.12 -0.21 -20.09
N GLN A 321 23.85 -0.56 -21.16
CA GLN A 321 23.40 -1.47 -22.23
C GLN A 321 23.52 -2.95 -21.86
N LYS A 322 24.27 -3.28 -20.78
CA LYS A 322 24.44 -4.65 -20.31
C LYS A 322 23.12 -5.24 -19.83
N GLY A 323 22.89 -6.52 -20.11
CA GLY A 323 21.74 -7.25 -19.61
C GLY A 323 22.04 -7.90 -18.25
N LEU A 324 21.43 -7.38 -17.17
CA LEU A 324 21.50 -7.97 -15.83
C LEU A 324 20.09 -8.32 -15.30
N TYR A 325 20.01 -9.11 -14.25
CA TYR A 325 18.73 -9.46 -13.64
C TYR A 325 18.19 -8.33 -12.75
N VAL A 326 16.88 -8.43 -12.51
CA VAL A 326 16.16 -7.59 -11.56
C VAL A 326 15.57 -8.47 -10.47
N ARG A 327 15.74 -8.04 -9.23
CA ARG A 327 14.95 -8.44 -8.07
C ARG A 327 14.33 -7.17 -7.52
N CYS A 328 13.03 -7.17 -7.30
CA CYS A 328 12.35 -6.01 -6.76
C CYS A 328 12.24 -6.11 -5.24
N VAL A 329 12.13 -4.95 -4.60
CA VAL A 329 11.93 -4.81 -3.16
C VAL A 329 10.74 -3.89 -2.89
N THR A 330 10.11 -4.03 -1.73
CA THR A 330 9.09 -3.10 -1.22
C THR A 330 9.12 -3.04 0.30
N GLU A 331 8.67 -1.94 0.87
CA GLU A 331 8.46 -1.79 2.31
C GLU A 331 7.10 -2.34 2.74
N LEU A 332 7.03 -2.90 3.94
CA LEU A 332 5.80 -3.36 4.58
C LEU A 332 5.32 -2.29 5.57
N ASN A 333 4.50 -1.33 5.12
CA ASN A 333 3.99 -0.20 5.93
C ASN A 333 2.64 0.40 5.46
#